data_AF-A0AAN6NCU3-F1
#
_entry.id   AF-A0AAN6NCU3-F1
#
_cell.length_a   1.000
_cell.length_b   1.000
_cell.length_c   1.000
_cell.angle_alpha   90.00
_cell.angle_beta   90.00
_cell.angle_gamma   90.00
#
_symmetry.space_group_name_H-M   'P 1'
#
loop_
_entity.id
_entity.type
_entity.pdbx_description
1 polymer ?
#
loop_
_entity_poly.entity_id
_entity_poly.type
_entity_poly.pdbx_seq_one_letter_code
_entity_poly.pdbx_strand_id
1 'polypeptide(L)'
;MGDRHFSRISGVGVVLENPAWNAQRQANIAGLVHNYKARSTDLLAIIAANRVSKRFDLIPKVKLMLKATELKQAVTDLDNTAASVDRFTRTLLSNRQTAKSTPSSRSAKLAKALKVVHSSAADLYLALHDSWEAGCHVRHEVNLLLEDRVEIIKKVSKRSSQNTPVARFVFHLTLAAHLCQEKSLSYETAVQVYERDAVASTVAHRKPSFNHHATASTQVTLAGPQLTPPATPDVIMVDNICRTLESASGVKRRACFVLAGDQRVGVSMSDDTPIVPFPGGPRKVTLRELLLLGTNSRYNVPLKFRMLLALRLSSNLLQLLHTNWLQAAWSKDTVYFPLQQGTKAKEHDTATLSLIDLNRPFVCLAFDEKEAIKPPCPLVNPKVALLELGILLLEIWHQQSFEARFGLEPAAAPGGYYTRLAMAIEWLDDTTNPMPEQYDKAVSLCTRGVIGGESHFANWDDDIGFWAAISEDIIDPLLKNCKLWKGT
;
A
#
# COMPACT_ATOMS: atom_id res chain seq x y z
N MET A 1 32.72 -47.42 -17.26
CA MET A 1 33.58 -46.22 -17.34
C MET A 1 32.71 -45.00 -17.14
N GLY A 2 32.88 -44.29 -16.03
CA GLY A 2 32.16 -43.06 -15.75
C GLY A 2 31.88 -42.81 -14.27
N ASP A 3 32.91 -42.96 -13.42
CA ASP A 3 32.87 -42.56 -12.01
C ASP A 3 32.67 -41.04 -11.90
N ARG A 4 31.66 -40.61 -11.13
CA ARG A 4 31.55 -39.22 -10.66
C ARG A 4 31.73 -39.20 -9.15
N HIS A 5 32.91 -38.73 -8.76
CA HIS A 5 33.31 -38.42 -7.39
C HIS A 5 32.34 -37.42 -6.72
N PHE A 6 31.76 -37.83 -5.60
CA PHE A 6 31.19 -36.93 -4.60
C PHE A 6 32.33 -36.29 -3.79
N SER A 7 32.50 -34.97 -3.90
CA SER A 7 33.34 -34.21 -2.98
C SER A 7 32.46 -33.59 -1.88
N ARG A 8 32.63 -34.09 -0.66
CA ARG A 8 32.15 -33.48 0.58
C ARG A 8 32.90 -32.15 0.80
N ILE A 9 32.16 -31.04 0.88
CA ILE A 9 32.70 -29.79 1.40
C ILE A 9 32.56 -29.84 2.92
N SER A 10 33.66 -30.12 3.61
CA SER A 10 33.83 -29.83 5.02
C SER A 10 34.27 -28.36 5.17
N GLY A 11 33.44 -27.55 5.84
CA GLY A 11 33.68 -26.13 6.06
C GLY A 11 33.59 -25.82 7.55
N VAL A 12 34.58 -26.29 8.33
CA VAL A 12 34.82 -25.84 9.70
C VAL A 12 36.31 -25.60 9.84
N GLY A 13 36.68 -24.35 10.14
CA GLY A 13 37.95 -24.01 10.78
C GLY A 13 39.12 -23.70 9.85
N VAL A 14 39.16 -22.50 9.27
CA VAL A 14 40.44 -21.80 9.05
C VAL A 14 40.24 -20.34 9.42
N VAL A 15 40.49 -20.01 10.69
CA VAL A 15 40.78 -18.63 11.09
C VAL A 15 42.16 -18.33 10.53
N LEU A 16 42.22 -17.56 9.45
CA LEU A 16 43.47 -16.99 8.95
C LEU A 16 43.98 -16.01 10.02
N GLU A 17 45.03 -16.40 10.74
CA GLU A 17 45.71 -15.52 11.68
C GLU A 17 46.25 -14.30 10.92
N ASN A 18 45.64 -13.14 11.14
CA ASN A 18 46.08 -11.91 10.52
C ASN A 18 47.30 -11.35 11.29
N PRO A 19 48.50 -11.30 10.69
CA PRO A 19 49.71 -10.85 11.38
C PRO A 19 49.64 -9.38 11.83
N ALA A 20 48.85 -8.54 11.15
CA ALA A 20 48.62 -7.16 11.56
C ALA A 20 47.81 -7.06 12.86
N TRP A 21 46.87 -7.98 13.08
CA TRP A 21 46.08 -8.07 14.30
C TRP A 21 46.95 -8.49 15.51
N ASN A 22 47.90 -9.40 15.28
CA ASN A 22 48.82 -9.86 16.32
C ASN A 22 49.84 -8.77 16.72
N ALA A 23 50.34 -8.00 15.75
CA ALA A 23 51.20 -6.85 16.01
C ALA A 23 50.47 -5.75 16.81
N GLN A 24 49.21 -5.47 16.48
CA GLN A 24 48.37 -4.51 17.20
C GLN A 24 48.10 -4.96 18.65
N ARG A 25 47.89 -6.26 18.91
CA ARG A 25 47.75 -6.81 20.28
C ARG A 25 49.04 -6.64 21.08
N GLN A 26 50.19 -6.94 20.49
CA GLN A 26 51.49 -6.79 21.17
C GLN A 26 51.80 -5.34 21.53
N ALA A 27 51.53 -4.39 20.62
CA ALA A 27 51.70 -2.95 20.89
C ALA A 27 50.76 -2.46 22.01
N ASN A 28 49.54 -2.98 22.08
CA ASN A 28 48.57 -2.62 23.11
C ASN A 28 48.91 -3.17 24.51
N ILE A 29 49.58 -4.31 24.59
CA ILE A 29 50.03 -4.92 25.86
C ILE A 29 51.31 -4.23 26.37
N ALA A 30 52.21 -3.80 25.48
CA ALA A 30 53.46 -3.15 25.84
C ALA A 30 53.27 -1.84 26.65
N GLY A 31 52.14 -1.14 26.48
CA GLY A 31 51.80 0.07 27.24
C GLY A 31 51.18 -0.18 28.62
N LEU A 32 50.91 -1.44 28.99
CA LEU A 32 50.27 -1.81 30.27
C LEU A 32 51.27 -2.31 31.32
N VAL A 33 52.53 -2.53 30.95
CA VAL A 33 53.57 -3.05 31.84
C VAL A 33 54.69 -2.03 31.94
N HIS A 34 54.92 -1.49 33.14
CA HIS A 34 55.98 -0.52 33.39
C HIS A 34 57.36 -1.17 33.14
N ASN A 35 58.14 -0.58 32.22
CA ASN A 35 59.57 -0.84 32.01
C ASN A 35 60.00 -2.30 31.76
N TYR A 36 59.13 -3.19 31.27
CA TYR A 36 59.55 -4.55 30.95
C TYR A 36 59.98 -4.69 29.48
N LYS A 37 61.28 -4.55 29.22
CA LYS A 37 61.90 -4.66 27.89
C LYS A 37 62.17 -6.10 27.42
N ALA A 38 61.76 -7.13 28.16
CA ALA A 38 62.01 -8.51 27.76
C ALA A 38 60.77 -9.14 27.11
N ARG A 39 60.94 -9.69 25.90
CA ARG A 39 60.10 -10.75 25.35
C ARG A 39 60.13 -11.93 26.32
N SER A 40 59.21 -11.94 27.29
CA SER A 40 59.05 -13.07 28.20
C SER A 40 57.61 -13.51 28.16
N THR A 41 57.42 -14.77 27.78
CA THR A 41 56.16 -15.52 27.88
C THR A 41 55.80 -15.86 29.33
N ASP A 42 56.61 -15.43 30.30
CA ASP A 42 56.42 -15.74 31.71
C ASP A 42 55.53 -14.70 32.41
N LEU A 43 54.24 -15.03 32.48
CA LEU A 43 53.22 -14.25 33.18
C LEU A 43 53.53 -14.05 34.67
N LEU A 44 54.22 -14.99 35.33
CA LEU A 44 54.51 -14.90 36.76
C LEU A 44 55.56 -13.83 37.05
N ALA A 45 56.58 -13.71 36.18
CA ALA A 45 57.59 -12.66 36.28
C ALA A 45 57.00 -11.24 36.12
N ILE A 46 56.03 -11.09 35.22
CA ILE A 46 55.32 -9.82 34.98
C ILE A 46 54.44 -9.45 36.21
N ILE A 47 53.79 -10.42 36.82
CA ILE A 47 52.97 -10.22 38.03
C ILE A 47 53.85 -9.84 39.23
N ALA A 48 55.01 -10.48 39.39
CA ALA A 48 55.97 -10.15 40.44
C ALA A 48 56.52 -8.72 40.29
N ALA A 49 56.89 -8.31 39.07
CA ALA A 49 57.40 -6.96 38.80
C ALA A 49 56.36 -5.86 39.11
N ASN A 50 55.08 -6.10 38.81
CA ASN A 50 54.01 -5.14 39.09
C ASN A 50 53.64 -5.04 40.58
N ARG A 51 53.94 -6.05 41.42
CA ARG A 51 53.69 -5.98 42.87
C ARG A 51 54.64 -5.03 43.62
N VAL A 52 55.84 -4.79 43.07
CA VAL A 52 56.87 -3.97 43.72
C VAL A 52 56.69 -2.47 43.43
N SER A 53 56.06 -2.12 42.30
CA SER A 53 55.75 -0.73 41.96
C SER A 53 54.49 -0.25 42.70
N LYS A 54 54.66 0.46 43.82
CA LYS A 54 53.57 1.11 44.59
C LYS A 54 52.95 2.35 43.89
N ARG A 55 53.31 2.67 42.65
CA ARG A 55 52.66 3.76 41.91
C ARG A 55 51.40 3.24 41.23
N PHE A 56 50.26 3.58 41.81
CA PHE A 56 48.93 3.35 41.22
C PHE A 56 48.78 4.23 39.99
N ASP A 57 49.21 3.71 38.84
CA ASP A 57 49.04 4.43 37.59
C ASP A 57 47.58 4.30 37.14
N LEU A 58 46.80 5.35 37.43
CA LEU A 58 45.37 5.41 37.10
C LEU A 58 45.16 5.45 35.58
N ILE A 59 46.12 5.99 34.83
CA ILE A 59 46.01 6.21 33.38
C ILE A 59 45.93 4.89 32.59
N PRO A 60 46.82 3.89 32.79
CA PRO A 60 46.71 2.58 32.13
C PRO A 60 45.43 1.82 32.50
N LYS A 61 44.96 1.93 33.76
CA LYS A 61 43.71 1.30 34.19
C LYS A 61 42.49 1.94 33.54
N VAL A 62 42.41 3.27 33.50
CA VAL A 62 41.33 3.98 32.80
C VAL A 62 41.34 3.67 31.30
N LYS A 63 42.52 3.63 30.67
CA LYS A 63 42.66 3.22 29.26
C LYS A 63 42.22 1.77 29.00
N LEU A 64 42.50 0.86 29.93
CA LEU A 64 42.02 -0.52 29.86
C LEU A 64 40.49 -0.59 30.05
N MET A 65 39.93 0.17 30.99
CA MET A 65 38.48 0.20 31.22
C MET A 65 37.73 0.82 30.04
N LEU A 66 38.22 1.90 29.44
CA LEU A 66 37.66 2.50 28.22
C LEU A 66 37.71 1.52 27.04
N LYS A 67 38.84 0.83 26.84
CA LYS A 67 38.93 -0.21 25.81
C LYS A 67 38.05 -1.43 26.10
N ALA A 68 37.81 -1.75 27.37
CA ALA A 68 36.89 -2.81 27.75
C ALA A 68 35.44 -2.42 27.46
N THR A 69 35.05 -1.15 27.65
CA THR A 69 33.73 -0.65 27.24
C THR A 69 33.58 -0.62 25.73
N GLU A 70 34.60 -0.18 24.98
CA GLU A 70 34.61 -0.23 23.51
C GLU A 70 34.50 -1.66 22.99
N LEU A 71 35.23 -2.61 23.60
CA LEU A 71 35.16 -4.02 23.23
C LEU A 71 33.79 -4.62 23.55
N LYS A 72 33.20 -4.29 24.71
CA LYS A 72 31.83 -4.72 25.04
C LYS A 72 30.83 -4.18 24.02
N GLN A 73 30.93 -2.90 23.65
CA GLN A 73 30.08 -2.32 22.63
C GLN A 73 30.25 -3.05 21.29
N ALA A 74 31.48 -3.30 20.86
CA ALA A 74 31.76 -4.02 19.62
C ALA A 74 31.22 -5.47 19.61
N VAL A 75 31.27 -6.16 20.76
CA VAL A 75 30.66 -7.49 20.92
C VAL A 75 29.14 -7.40 20.81
N THR A 76 28.52 -6.43 21.50
CA THR A 76 27.07 -6.21 21.39
C THR A 76 26.64 -5.85 19.96
N ASP A 77 27.41 -5.02 19.25
CA ASP A 77 27.16 -4.68 17.85
C ASP A 77 27.32 -5.91 16.94
N LEU A 78 28.30 -6.77 17.21
CA LEU A 78 28.48 -8.03 16.49
C LEU A 78 27.33 -9.01 16.73
N ASP A 79 26.87 -9.15 17.96
CA ASP A 79 25.72 -10.01 18.30
C ASP A 79 24.44 -9.48 17.64
N ASN A 80 24.23 -8.16 17.65
CA ASN A 80 23.10 -7.51 16.99
C ASN A 80 23.13 -7.73 15.46
N THR A 81 24.31 -7.60 14.85
CA THR A 81 24.48 -7.84 13.40
C THR A 81 24.32 -9.31 13.06
N ALA A 82 24.87 -10.23 13.85
CA ALA A 82 24.68 -11.67 13.69
C ALA A 82 23.20 -12.06 13.79
N ALA A 83 22.47 -11.52 14.77
CA ALA A 83 21.03 -11.71 14.91
C ALA A 83 20.26 -11.12 13.71
N SER A 84 20.69 -9.99 13.16
CA SER A 84 20.12 -9.43 11.92
C SER A 84 20.35 -10.34 10.72
N VAL A 85 21.55 -10.94 10.60
CA VAL A 85 21.89 -11.86 9.51
C VAL A 85 21.11 -13.17 9.64
N ASP A 86 20.97 -13.73 10.85
CA ASP A 86 20.14 -14.93 11.08
C ASP A 86 18.68 -14.68 10.71
N ARG A 87 18.11 -13.54 11.13
CA ARG A 87 16.75 -13.13 10.75
C ARG A 87 16.59 -12.99 9.23
N PHE A 88 17.55 -12.35 8.57
CA PHE A 88 17.55 -12.24 7.11
C PHE A 88 17.66 -13.61 6.43
N THR A 89 18.48 -14.51 6.97
CA THR A 89 18.68 -15.86 6.45
C THR A 89 17.41 -16.71 6.61
N ARG A 90 16.76 -16.66 7.76
CA ARG A 90 15.44 -17.30 7.98
C ARG A 90 14.39 -16.74 7.04
N THR A 91 14.39 -15.43 6.81
CA THR A 91 13.51 -14.80 5.83
C THR A 91 13.76 -15.41 4.45
N LEU A 92 14.99 -15.38 3.94
CA LEU A 92 15.35 -15.96 2.64
C LEU A 92 15.00 -17.46 2.52
N LEU A 93 15.14 -18.23 3.59
CA LEU A 93 14.80 -19.65 3.62
C LEU A 93 13.28 -19.87 3.63
N SER A 94 12.52 -19.08 4.41
CA SER A 94 11.05 -19.14 4.41
C SER A 94 10.47 -18.74 3.05
N ASN A 95 11.12 -17.79 2.37
CA ASN A 95 10.77 -17.35 1.02
C ASN A 95 10.94 -18.45 -0.04
N ARG A 96 11.76 -19.46 0.22
CA ARG A 96 11.97 -20.60 -0.68
C ARG A 96 11.03 -21.77 -0.42
N GLN A 97 10.40 -21.84 0.74
CA GLN A 97 9.60 -22.99 1.17
C GLN A 97 8.10 -22.89 0.85
N THR A 98 7.59 -21.72 0.45
CA THR A 98 6.24 -21.61 -0.10
C THR A 98 6.21 -22.24 -1.48
N ALA A 99 5.93 -23.54 -1.51
CA ALA A 99 5.76 -24.34 -2.71
C ALA A 99 4.75 -23.67 -3.66
N LYS A 100 5.03 -23.79 -4.96
CA LYS A 100 4.17 -23.37 -6.08
C LYS A 100 2.74 -23.89 -5.92
N SER A 101 1.89 -23.18 -5.19
CA SER A 101 0.46 -23.44 -5.16
C SER A 101 -0.17 -22.68 -6.31
N THR A 102 -0.68 -23.39 -7.30
CA THR A 102 -1.55 -22.79 -8.31
C THR A 102 -2.70 -22.10 -7.59
N PRO A 103 -2.93 -20.79 -7.84
CA PRO A 103 -3.95 -20.07 -7.11
C PRO A 103 -5.34 -20.67 -7.34
N SER A 104 -6.17 -20.66 -6.30
CA SER A 104 -7.53 -21.18 -6.33
C SER A 104 -8.35 -20.52 -7.43
N SER A 105 -9.34 -21.24 -7.98
CA SER A 105 -10.27 -20.68 -8.97
C SER A 105 -10.97 -19.40 -8.48
N ARG A 106 -11.23 -19.32 -7.16
CA ARG A 106 -11.81 -18.13 -6.54
C ARG A 106 -10.84 -16.95 -6.54
N SER A 107 -9.58 -17.17 -6.16
CA SER A 107 -8.53 -16.14 -6.17
C SER A 107 -8.31 -15.61 -7.58
N ALA A 108 -8.26 -16.51 -8.57
CA ALA A 108 -8.12 -16.15 -9.98
C ALA A 108 -9.31 -15.31 -10.50
N LYS A 109 -10.54 -15.63 -10.10
CA LYS A 109 -11.74 -14.82 -10.43
C LYS A 109 -11.69 -13.44 -9.78
N LEU A 110 -11.28 -13.37 -8.51
CA LEU A 110 -11.12 -12.09 -7.80
C LEU A 110 -10.06 -11.22 -8.46
N ALA A 111 -8.91 -11.79 -8.79
CA ALA A 111 -7.83 -11.11 -9.50
C ALA A 111 -8.27 -10.53 -10.84
N LYS A 112 -8.96 -11.33 -11.67
CA LYS A 112 -9.51 -10.85 -12.95
C LYS A 112 -10.48 -9.69 -12.76
N ALA A 113 -11.35 -9.77 -11.75
CA ALA A 113 -12.28 -8.70 -11.47
C ALA A 113 -11.57 -7.42 -10.98
N LEU A 114 -10.59 -7.54 -10.08
CA LEU A 114 -9.78 -6.42 -9.60
C LEU A 114 -8.95 -5.78 -10.72
N LYS A 115 -8.44 -6.57 -11.66
CA LYS A 115 -7.72 -6.06 -12.84
C LYS A 115 -8.62 -5.18 -13.72
N VAL A 116 -9.90 -5.54 -13.88
CA VAL A 116 -10.85 -4.68 -14.58
C VAL A 116 -11.11 -3.38 -13.79
N VAL A 117 -11.27 -3.47 -12.47
CA VAL A 117 -11.42 -2.27 -11.62
C VAL A 117 -10.18 -1.37 -11.73
N HIS A 118 -8.98 -1.93 -11.77
CA HIS A 118 -7.73 -1.20 -11.97
C HIS A 118 -7.69 -0.46 -13.31
N SER A 119 -7.99 -1.15 -14.42
CA SER A 119 -8.05 -0.50 -15.74
C SER A 119 -9.08 0.63 -15.76
N SER A 120 -10.26 0.44 -15.15
CA SER A 120 -11.28 1.48 -15.07
C SER A 120 -10.92 2.61 -14.12
N ALA A 121 -10.10 2.37 -13.09
CA ALA A 121 -9.57 3.43 -12.23
C ALA A 121 -8.55 4.29 -12.98
N ALA A 122 -7.69 3.67 -13.80
CA ALA A 122 -6.78 4.39 -14.68
C ALA A 122 -7.54 5.22 -15.72
N ASP A 123 -8.53 4.62 -16.40
CA ASP A 123 -9.40 5.31 -17.36
C ASP A 123 -10.18 6.44 -16.69
N LEU A 124 -10.67 6.25 -15.45
CA LEU A 124 -11.36 7.29 -14.68
C LEU A 124 -10.46 8.48 -14.40
N TYR A 125 -9.19 8.26 -14.06
CA TYR A 125 -8.26 9.37 -13.83
C TYR A 125 -8.11 10.22 -15.10
N LEU A 126 -7.88 9.57 -16.24
CA LEU A 126 -7.73 10.26 -17.53
C LEU A 126 -9.00 11.02 -17.89
N ALA A 127 -10.16 10.36 -17.75
CA ALA A 127 -11.45 10.96 -18.01
C ALA A 127 -11.71 12.21 -17.14
N LEU A 128 -11.36 12.16 -15.85
CA LEU A 128 -11.47 13.30 -14.95
C LEU A 128 -10.50 14.41 -15.35
N HIS A 129 -9.22 14.07 -15.58
CA HIS A 129 -8.19 15.01 -15.99
C HIS A 129 -8.62 15.82 -17.22
N ASP A 130 -9.17 15.15 -18.24
CA ASP A 130 -9.55 15.77 -19.51
C ASP A 130 -10.87 16.53 -19.45
N SER A 131 -11.69 16.31 -18.41
CA SER A 131 -13.01 16.94 -18.25
C SER A 131 -12.99 18.21 -17.39
N TRP A 132 -11.81 18.67 -16.95
CA TRP A 132 -11.65 19.96 -16.27
C TRP A 132 -11.35 21.06 -17.29
N GLU A 133 -12.12 22.15 -17.26
CA GLU A 133 -11.84 23.31 -18.10
C GLU A 133 -10.72 24.16 -17.48
N ALA A 134 -9.76 24.58 -18.31
CA ALA A 134 -8.73 25.51 -17.91
C ALA A 134 -9.33 26.88 -17.57
N GLY A 135 -8.88 27.46 -16.45
CA GLY A 135 -9.29 28.75 -15.92
C GLY A 135 -10.57 28.74 -15.07
N CYS A 136 -11.18 27.57 -14.80
CA CYS A 136 -12.46 27.56 -14.08
C CYS A 136 -12.29 27.72 -12.56
N HIS A 137 -11.21 27.19 -11.96
CA HIS A 137 -10.95 27.25 -10.52
C HIS A 137 -9.44 27.24 -10.26
N VAL A 138 -9.01 27.69 -9.08
CA VAL A 138 -7.57 27.68 -8.73
C VAL A 138 -7.04 26.25 -8.66
N ARG A 139 -7.88 25.34 -8.15
CA ARG A 139 -7.54 23.95 -7.87
C ARG A 139 -8.80 23.11 -7.78
N HIS A 140 -8.73 21.91 -8.36
CA HIS A 140 -9.73 20.87 -8.15
C HIS A 140 -9.13 19.78 -7.29
N GLU A 141 -9.94 19.19 -6.43
CA GLU A 141 -9.58 18.00 -5.67
C GLU A 141 -10.59 16.90 -5.94
N VAL A 142 -10.09 15.68 -6.11
CA VAL A 142 -10.91 14.49 -6.24
C VAL A 142 -10.54 13.52 -5.14
N ASN A 143 -11.54 13.20 -4.31
CA ASN A 143 -11.43 12.22 -3.24
C ASN A 143 -12.07 10.91 -3.70
N LEU A 144 -11.26 9.88 -3.94
CA LEU A 144 -11.74 8.54 -4.32
C LEU A 144 -11.87 7.65 -3.09
N LEU A 145 -13.10 7.18 -2.85
CA LEU A 145 -13.40 6.31 -1.71
C LEU A 145 -12.75 4.92 -1.85
N LEU A 146 -12.09 4.48 -0.79
CA LEU A 146 -11.47 3.15 -0.66
C LEU A 146 -12.52 2.14 -0.18
N GLU A 147 -13.29 1.64 -1.15
CA GLU A 147 -14.44 0.75 -0.91
C GLU A 147 -14.02 -0.71 -0.64
N ASP A 148 -14.94 -1.52 -0.08
CA ASP A 148 -14.76 -2.98 0.00
C ASP A 148 -14.97 -3.61 -1.40
N ARG A 149 -13.89 -3.61 -2.19
CA ARG A 149 -13.91 -4.15 -3.56
C ARG A 149 -14.25 -5.63 -3.62
N VAL A 150 -13.89 -6.40 -2.59
CA VAL A 150 -14.21 -7.83 -2.52
C VAL A 150 -15.71 -8.04 -2.42
N GLU A 151 -16.40 -7.23 -1.63
CA GLU A 151 -17.86 -7.30 -1.50
C GLU A 151 -18.58 -6.80 -2.75
N ILE A 152 -18.10 -5.70 -3.36
CA ILE A 152 -18.66 -5.18 -4.61
C ILE A 152 -18.59 -6.24 -5.70
N ILE A 153 -17.42 -6.86 -5.91
CA ILE A 153 -17.22 -7.91 -6.93
C ILE A 153 -18.14 -9.11 -6.69
N LYS A 154 -18.34 -9.52 -5.43
CA LYS A 154 -19.28 -10.60 -5.08
C LYS A 154 -20.73 -10.25 -5.42
N LYS A 155 -21.16 -9.01 -5.19
CA LYS A 155 -22.52 -8.56 -5.52
C LYS A 155 -22.75 -8.56 -7.03
N VAL A 156 -21.75 -8.12 -7.80
CA VAL A 156 -21.80 -8.07 -9.26
C VAL A 156 -21.88 -9.47 -9.86
N SER A 157 -21.05 -10.40 -9.37
CA SER A 157 -21.08 -11.79 -9.84
C SER A 157 -22.41 -12.50 -9.59
N LYS A 158 -23.19 -12.10 -8.57
CA LYS A 158 -24.52 -12.66 -8.28
C LYS A 158 -25.62 -12.05 -9.17
N ARG A 159 -25.44 -10.83 -9.66
CA ARG A 159 -26.45 -10.08 -10.44
C ARG A 159 -26.43 -10.37 -11.94
N SER A 160 -25.34 -10.96 -12.44
CA SER A 160 -25.14 -11.32 -13.87
C SER A 160 -26.22 -12.20 -14.50
N SER A 161 -27.19 -12.73 -13.72
CA SER A 161 -28.31 -13.52 -14.24
C SER A 161 -29.53 -12.68 -14.66
N GLN A 162 -29.52 -11.36 -14.45
CA GLN A 162 -30.65 -10.48 -14.78
C GLN A 162 -30.38 -9.76 -16.11
N ASN A 163 -31.33 -9.82 -17.05
CA ASN A 163 -31.26 -9.23 -18.40
C ASN A 163 -31.30 -7.69 -18.44
N THR A 164 -31.08 -7.01 -17.31
CA THR A 164 -31.07 -5.54 -17.25
C THR A 164 -29.63 -5.01 -17.37
N PRO A 165 -29.41 -3.88 -18.07
CA PRO A 165 -28.09 -3.26 -18.18
C PRO A 165 -27.73 -2.65 -16.82
N VAL A 166 -27.09 -3.45 -15.97
CA VAL A 166 -26.64 -3.03 -14.63
C VAL A 166 -25.18 -2.60 -14.71
N ALA A 167 -24.86 -1.46 -14.11
CA ALA A 167 -23.48 -1.02 -13.95
C ALA A 167 -22.62 -2.14 -13.33
N ARG A 168 -21.48 -2.42 -13.95
CA ARG A 168 -20.54 -3.47 -13.54
C ARG A 168 -19.98 -3.18 -12.16
N PHE A 169 -19.70 -1.93 -11.85
CA PHE A 169 -19.39 -1.42 -10.51
C PHE A 169 -19.48 0.11 -10.51
N VAL A 170 -19.33 0.70 -9.32
CA VAL A 170 -19.43 2.15 -9.11
C VAL A 170 -18.19 2.62 -8.36
N PHE A 171 -17.66 3.78 -8.75
CA PHE A 171 -16.69 4.54 -7.97
C PHE A 171 -17.42 5.67 -7.24
N HIS A 172 -17.26 5.75 -5.92
CA HIS A 172 -17.75 6.88 -5.15
C HIS A 172 -16.67 7.94 -5.01
N LEU A 173 -16.99 9.17 -5.42
CA LEU A 173 -16.08 10.30 -5.44
C LEU A 173 -16.67 11.46 -4.65
N THR A 174 -15.79 12.26 -4.05
CA THR A 174 -16.11 13.65 -3.68
C THR A 174 -15.26 14.58 -4.52
N LEU A 175 -15.91 15.41 -5.33
CA LEU A 175 -15.29 16.43 -6.16
C LEU A 175 -15.32 17.74 -5.39
N ALA A 176 -14.17 18.37 -5.20
CA ALA A 176 -14.07 19.67 -4.57
C ALA A 176 -13.39 20.67 -5.51
N ALA A 177 -13.87 21.91 -5.51
CA ALA A 177 -13.31 22.99 -6.31
C ALA A 177 -13.03 24.19 -5.39
N HIS A 178 -11.81 24.73 -5.47
CA HIS A 178 -11.35 25.82 -4.63
C HIS A 178 -11.39 27.14 -5.39
N LEU A 179 -12.20 28.09 -4.91
CA LEU A 179 -12.27 29.45 -5.45
C LEU A 179 -11.24 30.37 -4.76
N CYS A 180 -10.83 31.44 -5.43
CA CYS A 180 -9.83 32.42 -4.95
C CYS A 180 -10.14 33.11 -3.59
N GLN A 181 -11.31 32.90 -2.99
CA GLN A 181 -11.76 33.57 -1.76
C GLN A 181 -12.11 32.59 -0.63
N GLU A 182 -11.34 31.51 -0.46
CA GLU A 182 -11.52 30.45 0.57
C GLU A 182 -12.86 29.69 0.53
N LYS A 183 -13.73 29.99 -0.44
CA LYS A 183 -14.93 29.20 -0.68
C LYS A 183 -14.55 27.95 -1.45
N SER A 184 -14.71 26.80 -0.82
CA SER A 184 -14.63 25.51 -1.49
C SER A 184 -16.04 24.97 -1.74
N LEU A 185 -16.34 24.59 -2.98
CA LEU A 185 -17.53 23.81 -3.31
C LEU A 185 -17.18 22.33 -3.25
N SER A 186 -18.05 21.49 -2.69
CA SER A 186 -17.84 20.04 -2.67
C SER A 186 -19.11 19.26 -3.01
N TYR A 187 -18.94 18.21 -3.81
CA TYR A 187 -20.02 17.42 -4.40
C TYR A 187 -19.71 15.94 -4.29
N GLU A 188 -20.61 15.20 -3.63
CA GLU A 188 -20.52 13.75 -3.58
C GLU A 188 -21.23 13.12 -4.76
N THR A 189 -20.51 12.33 -5.55
CA THR A 189 -21.03 11.70 -6.76
C THR A 189 -20.61 10.24 -6.87
N ALA A 190 -21.25 9.55 -7.80
CA ALA A 190 -20.99 8.18 -8.18
C ALA A 190 -20.68 8.13 -9.68
N VAL A 191 -19.62 7.41 -10.05
CA VAL A 191 -19.26 7.13 -11.44
C VAL A 191 -19.55 5.66 -11.72
N GLN A 192 -20.53 5.40 -12.56
CA GLN A 192 -20.93 4.06 -12.96
C GLN A 192 -20.07 3.57 -14.12
N VAL A 193 -19.58 2.34 -14.03
CA VAL A 193 -18.81 1.69 -15.09
C VAL A 193 -19.66 0.60 -15.71
N TYR A 194 -19.94 0.68 -17.01
CA TYR A 194 -20.66 -0.35 -17.76
C TYR A 194 -19.68 -1.25 -18.52
N GLU A 195 -20.18 -2.38 -19.00
CA GLU A 195 -19.42 -3.23 -19.92
C GLU A 195 -19.24 -2.49 -21.26
N ARG A 196 -18.03 -2.53 -21.84
CA ARG A 196 -17.67 -1.74 -23.04
C ARG A 196 -18.65 -1.94 -24.21
N ASP A 197 -19.21 -3.14 -24.33
CA ASP A 197 -20.11 -3.50 -25.42
C ASP A 197 -21.53 -2.90 -25.25
N ALA A 198 -21.91 -2.54 -24.03
CA ALA A 198 -23.24 -1.99 -23.74
C ALA A 198 -23.40 -0.53 -24.16
N VAL A 199 -22.33 0.28 -24.15
CA VAL A 199 -22.38 1.73 -24.42
C VAL A 199 -21.95 2.06 -25.85
N ALA A 200 -21.11 1.22 -26.48
CA ALA A 200 -20.63 1.45 -27.84
C ALA A 200 -21.75 1.41 -28.92
N SER A 201 -22.92 0.86 -28.58
CA SER A 201 -24.04 0.73 -29.53
C SER A 201 -24.81 2.03 -29.79
N THR A 202 -24.61 3.10 -29.01
CA THR A 202 -25.28 4.39 -29.22
C THR A 202 -24.45 5.41 -29.99
N VAL A 203 -23.13 5.25 -30.06
CA VAL A 203 -22.25 6.14 -30.84
C VAL A 203 -22.09 5.58 -32.25
N ALA A 204 -23.12 5.76 -33.07
CA ALA A 204 -23.10 5.44 -34.49
C ALA A 204 -22.13 6.37 -35.25
N HIS A 205 -20.83 6.10 -35.17
CA HIS A 205 -19.88 6.57 -36.17
C HIS A 205 -20.08 5.75 -37.45
N ARG A 206 -20.79 6.34 -38.42
CA ARG A 206 -20.81 5.89 -39.83
C ARG A 206 -19.38 5.73 -40.33
N LYS A 207 -18.87 4.50 -40.38
CA LYS A 207 -17.76 4.15 -41.27
C LYS A 207 -18.32 3.75 -42.63
N PRO A 208 -17.76 4.24 -43.75
CA PRO A 208 -18.16 3.81 -45.08
C PRO A 208 -17.73 2.35 -45.27
N SER A 209 -18.72 1.51 -45.59
CA SER A 209 -18.52 0.10 -45.91
C SER A 209 -17.72 0.00 -47.22
N PHE A 210 -16.51 -0.55 -47.15
CA PHE A 210 -15.80 -1.02 -48.33
C PHE A 210 -16.36 -2.41 -48.69
N ASN A 211 -17.05 -2.47 -49.83
CA ASN A 211 -17.51 -3.70 -50.45
C ASN A 211 -16.30 -4.58 -50.82
N HIS A 212 -16.21 -5.77 -50.24
CA HIS A 212 -15.49 -6.88 -50.84
C HIS A 212 -16.45 -8.04 -51.13
N HIS A 213 -16.33 -8.52 -52.35
CA HIS A 213 -17.17 -9.53 -52.98
C HIS A 213 -17.11 -10.90 -52.29
N ALA A 214 -18.31 -11.46 -52.11
CA ALA A 214 -18.73 -12.83 -52.39
C ALA A 214 -17.83 -14.02 -51.98
N THR A 215 -18.35 -14.82 -51.05
CA THR A 215 -18.50 -16.27 -51.24
C THR A 215 -19.76 -16.73 -50.51
N ALA A 216 -20.66 -17.37 -51.25
CA ALA A 216 -21.98 -17.77 -50.78
C ALA A 216 -21.88 -18.94 -49.80
N SER A 217 -22.27 -18.71 -48.54
CA SER A 217 -22.58 -19.75 -47.57
C SER A 217 -24.05 -19.62 -47.19
N THR A 218 -24.85 -20.62 -47.54
CA THR A 218 -26.27 -20.69 -47.22
C THR A 218 -26.44 -20.97 -45.73
N GLN A 219 -26.55 -19.93 -44.91
CA GLN A 219 -27.00 -20.07 -43.52
C GLN A 219 -28.53 -19.99 -43.45
N VAL A 220 -29.15 -21.07 -42.99
CA VAL A 220 -30.56 -21.13 -42.63
C VAL A 220 -30.77 -20.26 -41.39
N THR A 221 -31.48 -19.14 -41.54
CA THR A 221 -31.86 -18.26 -40.42
C THR A 221 -33.17 -18.77 -39.83
N LEU A 222 -33.10 -19.36 -38.63
CA LEU A 222 -34.27 -19.56 -37.78
C LEU A 222 -34.66 -18.20 -37.17
N ALA A 223 -35.80 -17.66 -37.57
CA ALA A 223 -36.36 -16.44 -37.01
C ALA A 223 -36.83 -16.68 -35.57
N GLY A 224 -35.93 -16.51 -34.61
CA GLY A 224 -36.29 -16.34 -33.20
C GLY A 224 -36.90 -14.95 -32.97
N PRO A 225 -37.83 -14.79 -32.01
CA PRO A 225 -38.38 -13.48 -31.68
C PRO A 225 -37.24 -12.53 -31.30
N GLN A 226 -37.09 -11.44 -32.05
CA GLN A 226 -36.15 -10.38 -31.74
C GLN A 226 -36.56 -9.75 -30.41
N LEU A 227 -35.87 -10.13 -29.34
CA LEU A 227 -35.85 -9.37 -28.10
C LEU A 227 -35.23 -8.01 -28.44
N THR A 228 -36.03 -6.95 -28.32
CA THR A 228 -35.56 -5.58 -28.37
C THR A 228 -34.37 -5.44 -27.42
N PRO A 229 -33.22 -4.91 -27.87
CA PRO A 229 -32.08 -4.69 -26.99
C PRO A 229 -32.53 -3.79 -25.84
N PRO A 230 -32.14 -4.11 -24.58
CA PRO A 230 -32.52 -3.30 -23.44
C PRO A 230 -32.07 -1.85 -23.67
N ALA A 231 -32.98 -0.90 -23.43
CA ALA A 231 -32.72 0.52 -23.59
C ALA A 231 -31.48 0.90 -22.78
N THR A 232 -30.42 1.33 -23.48
CA THR A 232 -29.26 1.93 -22.83
C THR A 232 -29.70 3.24 -22.19
N PRO A 233 -29.24 3.56 -20.97
CA PRO A 233 -29.53 4.86 -20.37
C PRO A 233 -29.07 5.97 -21.31
N ASP A 234 -29.84 7.05 -21.40
CA ASP A 234 -29.48 8.22 -22.18
C ASP A 234 -28.25 8.87 -21.50
N VAL A 235 -27.07 8.67 -22.11
CA VAL A 235 -25.79 9.17 -21.59
C VAL A 235 -25.39 10.38 -22.40
N ILE A 236 -25.36 11.54 -21.74
CA ILE A 236 -24.91 12.80 -22.33
C ILE A 236 -23.43 12.97 -21.98
N MET A 237 -22.57 13.11 -22.98
CA MET A 237 -21.13 13.31 -22.74
C MET A 237 -20.88 14.66 -22.08
N VAL A 238 -19.96 14.68 -21.11
CA VAL A 238 -19.61 15.89 -20.35
C VAL A 238 -18.32 16.47 -20.90
N ASP A 239 -18.39 17.72 -21.35
CA ASP A 239 -17.21 18.49 -21.75
C ASP A 239 -16.57 19.23 -20.56
N ASN A 240 -17.36 19.52 -19.51
CA ASN A 240 -16.88 20.21 -18.31
C ASN A 240 -17.66 19.74 -17.06
N ILE A 241 -16.96 19.06 -16.15
CA ILE A 241 -17.54 18.56 -14.89
C ILE A 241 -18.04 19.69 -13.98
N CYS A 242 -17.30 20.79 -13.84
CA CYS A 242 -17.72 21.93 -13.02
C CYS A 242 -19.07 22.50 -13.46
N ARG A 243 -19.25 22.75 -14.77
CA ARG A 243 -20.52 23.28 -15.30
C ARG A 243 -21.68 22.30 -15.09
N THR A 244 -21.42 21.01 -15.24
CA THR A 244 -22.41 19.98 -14.94
C THR A 244 -22.81 20.01 -13.47
N LEU A 245 -21.85 20.12 -12.55
CA LEU A 245 -22.12 20.18 -11.11
C LEU A 245 -22.87 21.46 -10.72
N GLU A 246 -22.51 22.61 -11.27
CA GLU A 246 -23.22 23.88 -11.07
C GLU A 246 -24.67 23.79 -11.54
N SER A 247 -24.88 23.24 -12.74
CA SER A 247 -26.22 23.02 -13.30
C SER A 247 -27.04 22.07 -12.43
N ALA A 248 -26.44 20.97 -11.98
CA ALA A 248 -27.09 19.98 -11.12
C ALA A 248 -27.47 20.56 -9.75
N SER A 249 -26.62 21.45 -9.21
CA SER A 249 -26.83 22.14 -7.92
C SER A 249 -28.04 23.06 -7.95
N GLY A 250 -28.24 23.79 -9.07
CA GLY A 250 -29.42 24.62 -9.26
C GLY A 250 -30.74 23.83 -9.26
N VAL A 251 -30.69 22.58 -9.73
CA VAL A 251 -31.88 21.70 -9.86
C VAL A 251 -32.04 20.74 -8.67
N LYS A 252 -31.12 20.76 -7.69
CA LYS A 252 -31.09 19.83 -6.53
C LYS A 252 -31.10 18.34 -6.92
N ARG A 253 -30.54 17.98 -8.09
CA ARG A 253 -30.43 16.59 -8.56
C ARG A 253 -29.00 16.08 -8.49
N ARG A 254 -28.80 14.83 -8.08
CA ARG A 254 -27.46 14.23 -8.08
C ARG A 254 -27.03 13.92 -9.52
N ALA A 255 -25.96 14.55 -9.97
CA ALA A 255 -25.31 14.13 -11.22
C ALA A 255 -24.70 12.75 -10.99
N CYS A 256 -25.18 11.74 -11.72
CA CYS A 256 -24.59 10.41 -11.77
C CYS A 256 -23.74 10.33 -13.03
N PHE A 257 -22.43 10.18 -12.86
CA PHE A 257 -21.52 10.10 -13.99
C PHE A 257 -21.40 8.66 -14.49
N VAL A 258 -21.04 8.52 -15.74
CA VAL A 258 -20.79 7.25 -16.41
C VAL A 258 -19.40 7.31 -17.03
N LEU A 259 -18.57 6.30 -16.75
CA LEU A 259 -17.30 6.14 -17.44
C LEU A 259 -17.55 5.41 -18.77
N ALA A 260 -17.39 6.13 -19.88
CA ALA A 260 -17.50 5.56 -21.21
C ALA A 260 -16.22 4.77 -21.57
N GLY A 261 -16.35 3.83 -22.51
CA GLY A 261 -15.25 2.94 -22.90
C GLY A 261 -14.08 3.63 -23.60
N ASP A 262 -14.24 4.90 -23.99
CA ASP A 262 -13.26 5.75 -24.65
C ASP A 262 -12.60 6.76 -23.70
N GLN A 263 -12.57 6.46 -22.40
CA GLN A 263 -11.96 7.33 -21.37
C GLN A 263 -12.63 8.70 -21.24
N ARG A 264 -13.91 8.80 -21.59
CA ARG A 264 -14.69 10.03 -21.39
C ARG A 264 -15.72 9.84 -20.29
N VAL A 265 -16.10 10.94 -19.66
CA VAL A 265 -17.17 10.96 -18.66
C VAL A 265 -18.47 11.42 -19.33
N GLY A 266 -19.54 10.66 -19.14
CA GLY A 266 -20.91 11.08 -19.45
C GLY A 266 -21.72 11.28 -18.17
N VAL A 267 -22.93 11.81 -18.30
CA VAL A 267 -23.92 11.94 -17.23
C VAL A 267 -25.15 11.15 -17.63
N SER A 268 -25.63 10.34 -16.69
CA SER A 268 -26.98 9.80 -16.73
C SER A 268 -27.80 10.51 -15.67
N MET A 269 -28.86 11.19 -16.11
CA MET A 269 -29.80 11.83 -15.19
C MET A 269 -30.71 10.74 -14.61
N SER A 270 -30.55 10.44 -13.32
CA SER A 270 -31.47 9.60 -12.58
C SER A 270 -32.35 10.48 -11.70
N ASP A 271 -33.66 10.28 -11.74
CA ASP A 271 -34.64 11.19 -11.12
C ASP A 271 -34.76 11.07 -9.58
N ASP A 272 -34.14 10.08 -8.93
CA ASP A 272 -34.60 9.63 -7.60
C ASP A 272 -33.64 9.80 -6.41
N THR A 273 -32.54 10.57 -6.50
CA THR A 273 -31.72 10.86 -5.30
C THR A 273 -31.46 12.35 -5.07
N PRO A 274 -31.98 12.93 -3.97
CA PRO A 274 -31.70 14.32 -3.63
C PRO A 274 -30.23 14.51 -3.26
N ILE A 275 -29.67 15.66 -3.64
CA ILE A 275 -28.31 16.07 -3.24
C ILE A 275 -28.29 16.36 -1.74
N VAL A 276 -27.22 15.94 -1.05
CA VAL A 276 -26.79 16.57 0.21
C VAL A 276 -25.54 17.40 -0.11
N PRO A 277 -25.67 18.71 -0.38
CA PRO A 277 -24.51 19.58 -0.49
C PRO A 277 -23.78 19.58 0.84
N PHE A 278 -22.46 19.43 0.83
CA PHE A 278 -21.63 19.62 2.01
C PHE A 278 -21.05 21.04 1.98
N PRO A 279 -21.66 22.03 2.66
CA PRO A 279 -21.08 23.37 2.77
C PRO A 279 -19.75 23.31 3.53
N GLY A 280 -18.72 23.98 3.00
CA GLY A 280 -17.41 24.14 3.65
C GLY A 280 -16.33 23.13 3.28
N GLY A 281 -16.59 22.25 2.30
CA GLY A 281 -15.64 21.22 1.89
C GLY A 281 -15.40 20.14 2.95
N PRO A 282 -14.96 18.93 2.57
CA PRO A 282 -14.66 17.91 3.55
C PRO A 282 -13.36 18.27 4.28
N ARG A 283 -13.48 18.74 5.54
CA ARG A 283 -12.34 18.66 6.47
C ARG A 283 -11.91 17.20 6.52
N LYS A 284 -10.61 16.96 6.39
CA LYS A 284 -10.04 15.62 6.27
C LYS A 284 -8.91 15.43 7.27
N VAL A 285 -8.75 14.21 7.75
CA VAL A 285 -7.69 13.79 8.67
C VAL A 285 -6.97 12.59 8.07
N THR A 286 -5.66 12.55 8.18
CA THR A 286 -4.82 11.46 7.66
C THR A 286 -4.81 10.27 8.61
N LEU A 287 -4.46 9.08 8.10
CA LEU A 287 -4.18 7.93 8.95
C LEU A 287 -3.02 8.23 9.91
N ARG A 288 -2.04 9.02 9.50
CA ARG A 288 -0.96 9.49 10.38
C ARG A 288 -1.50 10.20 11.63
N GLU A 289 -2.33 11.21 11.43
CA GLU A 289 -2.94 11.96 12.53
C GLU A 289 -3.82 11.06 13.40
N LEU A 290 -4.55 10.12 12.79
CA LEU A 290 -5.34 9.12 13.51
C LEU A 290 -4.48 8.22 14.40
N LEU A 291 -3.33 7.75 13.91
CA LEU A 291 -2.39 6.94 14.68
C LEU A 291 -1.77 7.74 15.84
N LEU A 292 -1.46 9.03 15.62
CA LEU A 292 -0.98 9.92 16.68
C LEU A 292 -2.01 10.10 17.80
N LEU A 293 -3.30 10.23 17.46
CA LEU A 293 -4.38 10.27 18.46
C LEU A 293 -4.44 8.99 19.30
N GLY A 294 -4.20 7.83 18.69
CA GLY A 294 -4.22 6.52 19.36
C GLY A 294 -3.12 6.34 20.42
N THR A 295 -1.95 6.95 20.21
CA THR A 295 -0.82 6.84 21.16
C THR A 295 -1.12 7.46 22.54
N ASN A 296 -2.08 8.38 22.64
CA ASN A 296 -2.43 9.09 23.88
C ASN A 296 -3.41 8.35 24.82
N SER A 297 -3.50 7.02 24.70
CA SER A 297 -4.14 6.05 25.62
C SER A 297 -5.66 6.17 25.87
N ARG A 298 -6.30 7.32 25.59
CA ARG A 298 -7.74 7.52 25.82
C ARG A 298 -8.62 7.08 24.66
N TYR A 299 -8.04 6.74 23.52
CA TYR A 299 -8.73 6.60 22.26
C TYR A 299 -8.19 5.40 21.47
N ASN A 300 -8.72 4.21 21.76
CA ASN A 300 -8.40 3.03 20.97
C ASN A 300 -9.30 2.96 19.73
N VAL A 301 -8.65 2.91 18.57
CA VAL A 301 -9.28 2.64 17.30
C VAL A 301 -9.91 1.23 17.36
N PRO A 302 -11.23 1.10 17.11
CA PRO A 302 -11.93 -0.18 17.25
C PRO A 302 -11.32 -1.30 16.42
N LEU A 303 -11.24 -2.51 16.98
CA LEU A 303 -10.70 -3.68 16.29
C LEU A 303 -11.41 -3.96 14.95
N LYS A 304 -12.75 -3.85 14.93
CA LYS A 304 -13.55 -3.99 13.70
C LYS A 304 -13.06 -3.05 12.60
N PHE A 305 -12.80 -1.78 12.93
CA PHE A 305 -12.27 -0.82 11.98
C PHE A 305 -10.87 -1.20 11.50
N ARG A 306 -9.95 -1.57 12.41
CA ARG A 306 -8.58 -1.98 12.04
C ARG A 306 -8.59 -3.12 11.02
N MET A 307 -9.43 -4.13 11.25
CA MET A 307 -9.57 -5.27 10.34
C MET A 307 -10.16 -4.88 8.98
N LEU A 308 -11.22 -4.06 8.96
CA LEU A 308 -11.86 -3.63 7.72
C LEU A 308 -10.97 -2.65 6.93
N LEU A 309 -10.25 -1.77 7.60
CA LEU A 309 -9.30 -0.87 6.98
C LEU A 309 -8.18 -1.66 6.31
N ALA A 310 -7.57 -2.63 7.02
CA ALA A 310 -6.56 -3.51 6.46
C ALA A 310 -7.03 -4.19 5.16
N LEU A 311 -8.22 -4.79 5.16
CA LEU A 311 -8.81 -5.41 3.97
C LEU A 311 -9.02 -4.42 2.82
N ARG A 312 -9.55 -3.22 3.13
CA ARG A 312 -9.77 -2.16 2.13
C ARG A 312 -8.45 -1.70 1.54
N LEU A 313 -7.43 -1.46 2.37
CA LEU A 313 -6.12 -1.07 1.88
C LEU A 313 -5.57 -2.17 0.95
N SER A 314 -5.43 -3.41 1.42
CA SER A 314 -4.86 -4.49 0.59
C SER A 314 -5.59 -4.69 -0.74
N SER A 315 -6.92 -4.61 -0.77
CA SER A 315 -7.68 -4.75 -2.02
C SER A 315 -7.61 -3.53 -2.93
N ASN A 316 -7.54 -2.31 -2.38
CA ASN A 316 -7.38 -1.09 -3.18
C ASN A 316 -5.93 -0.87 -3.63
N LEU A 317 -4.92 -1.52 -3.03
CA LEU A 317 -3.56 -1.53 -3.60
C LEU A 317 -3.58 -2.07 -5.01
N LEU A 318 -4.25 -3.22 -5.22
CA LEU A 318 -4.41 -3.83 -6.54
C LEU A 318 -5.13 -2.88 -7.51
N GLN A 319 -6.11 -2.12 -7.04
CA GLN A 319 -6.82 -1.16 -7.88
C GLN A 319 -5.95 0.03 -8.30
N LEU A 320 -5.09 0.54 -7.41
CA LEU A 320 -4.50 1.88 -7.56
C LEU A 320 -3.01 1.86 -7.88
N LEU A 321 -2.29 0.77 -7.60
CA LEU A 321 -0.86 0.70 -7.92
C LEU A 321 -0.64 0.85 -9.42
N HIS A 322 0.38 1.62 -9.81
CA HIS A 322 0.68 1.97 -11.21
C HIS A 322 -0.42 2.78 -11.92
N THR A 323 -1.35 3.36 -11.17
CA THR A 323 -2.27 4.40 -11.66
C THR A 323 -1.86 5.76 -11.12
N ASN A 324 -2.30 6.84 -11.77
CA ASN A 324 -2.04 8.21 -11.30
C ASN A 324 -2.78 8.58 -10.00
N TRP A 325 -3.62 7.69 -9.46
CA TRP A 325 -4.19 7.82 -8.13
C TRP A 325 -3.17 7.71 -7.01
N LEU A 326 -2.06 7.01 -7.24
CA LEU A 326 -0.96 6.89 -6.30
C LEU A 326 0.32 7.44 -6.93
N GLN A 327 0.55 8.73 -6.73
CA GLN A 327 1.76 9.43 -7.23
C GLN A 327 3.04 9.01 -6.47
N ALA A 328 2.89 8.37 -5.31
CA ALA A 328 3.98 7.89 -4.48
C ALA A 328 3.67 6.51 -3.91
N ALA A 329 4.66 5.87 -3.30
CA ALA A 329 4.44 4.65 -2.53
C ALA A 329 3.37 4.92 -1.44
N TRP A 330 2.50 3.94 -1.22
CA TRP A 330 1.39 4.12 -0.30
C TRP A 330 1.89 4.37 1.12
N SER A 331 1.40 5.42 1.78
CA SER A 331 1.74 5.71 3.18
C SER A 331 0.50 6.13 3.98
N LYS A 332 0.68 6.26 5.29
CA LYS A 332 -0.31 6.78 6.23
C LYS A 332 -0.68 8.24 5.96
N ASP A 333 0.11 8.95 5.16
CA ASP A 333 -0.12 10.34 4.80
C ASP A 333 -1.03 10.48 3.56
N THR A 334 -1.26 9.39 2.81
CA THR A 334 -2.12 9.40 1.61
C THR A 334 -3.48 8.76 1.82
N VAL A 335 -3.73 8.18 3.01
CA VAL A 335 -5.03 7.65 3.43
C VAL A 335 -5.73 8.69 4.30
N TYR A 336 -6.89 9.18 3.84
CA TYR A 336 -7.66 10.22 4.50
C TYR A 336 -9.01 9.70 5.00
N PHE A 337 -9.56 10.38 6.00
CA PHE A 337 -10.89 10.15 6.54
C PHE A 337 -11.67 11.47 6.60
N PRO A 338 -12.99 11.47 6.31
CA PRO A 338 -13.81 12.66 6.44
C PRO A 338 -13.99 13.02 7.92
N LEU A 339 -13.93 14.31 8.24
CA LEU A 339 -14.28 14.84 9.54
C LEU A 339 -15.72 15.36 9.49
N GLN A 340 -16.59 14.81 10.33
CA GLN A 340 -17.96 15.26 10.48
C GLN A 340 -17.97 16.67 11.04
N GLN A 341 -18.67 17.58 10.36
CA GLN A 341 -18.95 18.91 10.90
C GLN A 341 -20.03 18.76 11.97
N GLY A 342 -19.62 18.75 13.24
CA GLY A 342 -20.55 18.83 14.36
C GLY A 342 -21.28 20.18 14.34
N THR A 343 -22.59 20.18 14.55
CA THR A 343 -23.45 21.37 14.47
C THR A 343 -23.12 22.50 15.46
N LYS A 344 -22.17 22.32 16.40
CA LYS A 344 -21.74 23.35 17.37
C LYS A 344 -20.30 23.17 17.89
N ALA A 345 -19.37 22.62 17.09
CA ALA A 345 -17.98 22.55 17.51
C ALA A 345 -17.32 23.94 17.36
N LYS A 346 -16.89 24.54 18.47
CA LYS A 346 -16.08 25.77 18.45
C LYS A 346 -14.80 25.49 17.66
N GLU A 347 -14.37 26.43 16.81
CA GLU A 347 -13.25 26.30 15.87
C GLU A 347 -11.90 25.83 16.47
N HIS A 348 -11.78 25.80 17.80
CA HIS A 348 -10.57 25.42 18.53
C HIS A 348 -10.55 23.99 19.10
N ASP A 349 -11.60 23.19 18.94
CA ASP A 349 -11.56 21.79 19.42
C ASP A 349 -10.78 20.89 18.46
N THR A 350 -9.65 20.38 18.95
CA THR A 350 -8.89 19.27 18.35
C THR A 350 -9.81 18.12 17.96
N ALA A 351 -9.67 17.60 16.74
CA ALA A 351 -10.48 16.51 16.21
C ALA A 351 -10.51 15.32 17.19
N THR A 352 -11.67 15.07 17.79
CA THR A 352 -11.92 13.87 18.59
C THR A 352 -12.22 12.70 17.66
N LEU A 353 -11.86 11.46 18.03
CA LEU A 353 -12.17 10.26 17.23
C LEU A 353 -13.66 10.16 16.86
N SER A 354 -14.55 10.67 17.70
CA SER A 354 -16.00 10.65 17.49
C SER A 354 -16.46 11.48 16.30
N LEU A 355 -15.67 12.46 15.86
CA LEU A 355 -15.96 13.29 14.69
C LEU A 355 -15.43 12.66 13.40
N ILE A 356 -14.58 11.65 13.46
CA ILE A 356 -13.94 11.08 12.27
C ILE A 356 -14.83 9.96 11.71
N ASP A 357 -15.22 10.06 10.44
CA ASP A 357 -15.89 8.96 9.75
C ASP A 357 -14.87 7.89 9.32
N LEU A 358 -14.61 6.99 10.25
CA LEU A 358 -13.75 5.83 10.05
C LEU A 358 -14.28 4.87 8.98
N ASN A 359 -15.56 4.92 8.60
CA ASN A 359 -16.09 3.96 7.63
C ASN A 359 -15.78 4.34 6.18
N ARG A 360 -15.29 5.56 5.93
CA ARG A 360 -15.13 6.11 4.58
C ARG A 360 -13.69 6.56 4.26
N PRO A 361 -12.67 5.68 4.37
CA PRO A 361 -11.31 6.03 3.97
C PRO A 361 -11.26 6.39 2.49
N PHE A 362 -10.46 7.38 2.10
CA PHE A 362 -10.30 7.81 0.72
C PHE A 362 -8.85 8.21 0.40
N VAL A 363 -8.53 8.24 -0.90
CA VAL A 363 -7.30 8.89 -1.42
C VAL A 363 -7.69 10.21 -2.07
N CYS A 364 -6.82 11.21 -1.95
CA CYS A 364 -7.04 12.55 -2.48
C CYS A 364 -6.05 12.84 -3.60
N LEU A 365 -6.57 13.33 -4.72
CA LEU A 365 -5.78 13.91 -5.80
C LEU A 365 -6.13 15.38 -5.96
N ALA A 366 -5.15 16.18 -6.36
CA ALA A 366 -5.36 17.55 -6.77
C ALA A 366 -5.01 17.71 -8.25
N PHE A 367 -5.81 18.53 -8.94
CA PHE A 367 -5.60 18.95 -10.31
C PHE A 367 -5.37 20.47 -10.25
N ASP A 368 -4.13 20.88 -10.50
CA ASP A 368 -3.72 22.28 -10.50
C ASP A 368 -3.46 22.71 -11.95
N GLU A 369 -4.02 23.84 -12.38
CA GLU A 369 -3.92 24.33 -13.78
C GLU A 369 -2.48 24.58 -14.26
N LYS A 370 -1.56 24.82 -13.32
CA LYS A 370 -0.17 25.20 -13.62
C LYS A 370 0.78 24.00 -13.75
N GLU A 371 0.33 22.80 -13.39
CA GLU A 371 1.13 21.60 -13.59
C GLU A 371 0.86 21.05 -14.98
N ALA A 372 1.74 21.39 -15.93
CA ALA A 372 1.86 20.62 -17.17
C ALA A 372 1.91 19.13 -16.81
N ILE A 373 1.17 18.29 -17.53
CA ILE A 373 1.05 16.83 -17.33
C ILE A 373 2.39 16.31 -16.80
N LYS A 374 2.45 16.07 -15.49
CA LYS A 374 3.68 15.55 -14.89
C LYS A 374 3.97 14.24 -15.61
N PRO A 375 5.22 14.02 -16.08
CA PRO A 375 5.57 12.74 -16.65
C PRO A 375 5.13 11.65 -15.65
N PRO A 376 4.58 10.52 -16.13
CA PRO A 376 4.05 9.49 -15.26
C PRO A 376 5.05 9.22 -14.14
N CYS A 377 4.58 9.35 -12.89
CA CYS A 377 5.45 9.13 -11.73
C CYS A 377 6.17 7.78 -11.91
N PRO A 378 7.46 7.70 -11.56
CA PRO A 378 8.22 6.47 -11.74
C PRO A 378 7.46 5.32 -11.07
N LEU A 379 7.16 4.29 -11.86
CA LEU A 379 6.36 3.16 -11.44
C LEU A 379 6.93 2.60 -10.14
N VAL A 380 6.13 2.66 -9.07
CA VAL A 380 6.55 2.16 -7.75
C VAL A 380 6.82 0.68 -7.89
N ASN A 381 8.03 0.24 -7.55
CA ASN A 381 8.37 -1.17 -7.61
C ASN A 381 7.38 -1.98 -6.73
N PRO A 382 6.71 -3.02 -7.25
CA PRO A 382 5.72 -3.79 -6.48
C PRO A 382 6.24 -4.34 -5.16
N LYS A 383 7.54 -4.68 -5.09
CA LYS A 383 8.20 -5.13 -3.86
C LYS A 383 8.21 -4.05 -2.79
N VAL A 384 8.42 -2.79 -3.21
CA VAL A 384 8.36 -1.62 -2.31
C VAL A 384 6.92 -1.38 -1.89
N ALA A 385 5.97 -1.40 -2.84
CA ALA A 385 4.55 -1.21 -2.54
C ALA A 385 4.01 -2.25 -1.53
N LEU A 386 4.42 -3.51 -1.65
CA LEU A 386 4.05 -4.57 -0.71
C LEU A 386 4.70 -4.41 0.65
N LEU A 387 5.96 -4.00 0.71
CA LEU A 387 6.61 -3.69 1.99
C LEU A 387 5.88 -2.54 2.69
N GLU A 388 5.57 -1.46 1.99
CA GLU A 388 4.85 -0.32 2.54
C GLU A 388 3.43 -0.69 2.98
N LEU A 389 2.73 -1.56 2.23
CA LEU A 389 1.46 -2.14 2.69
C LEU A 389 1.67 -2.94 3.98
N GLY A 390 2.69 -3.80 4.07
CA GLY A 390 3.00 -4.57 5.28
C GLY A 390 3.26 -3.67 6.49
N ILE A 391 4.00 -2.58 6.29
CA ILE A 391 4.23 -1.55 7.31
C ILE A 391 2.92 -0.89 7.73
N LEU A 392 2.07 -0.46 6.78
CA LEU A 392 0.76 0.12 7.10
C LEU A 392 -0.12 -0.84 7.90
N LEU A 393 -0.11 -2.13 7.57
CA LEU A 393 -0.86 -3.14 8.31
C LEU A 393 -0.34 -3.31 9.74
N LEU A 394 0.97 -3.24 9.96
CA LEU A 394 1.57 -3.22 11.30
C LEU A 394 1.15 -1.95 12.06
N GLU A 395 1.25 -0.78 11.43
CA GLU A 395 0.87 0.49 12.02
C GLU A 395 -0.61 0.51 12.46
N ILE A 396 -1.50 0.01 11.60
CA ILE A 396 -2.93 -0.12 11.90
C ILE A 396 -3.17 -1.09 13.06
N TRP A 397 -2.50 -2.24 13.07
CA TRP A 397 -2.68 -3.23 14.13
C TRP A 397 -2.22 -2.70 15.48
N HIS A 398 -1.00 -2.16 15.55
CA HIS A 398 -0.39 -1.68 16.78
C HIS A 398 -0.84 -0.26 17.17
N GLN A 399 -1.59 0.43 16.30
CA GLN A 399 -2.05 1.81 16.50
C GLN A 399 -0.90 2.78 16.79
N GLN A 400 0.24 2.54 16.16
CA GLN A 400 1.47 3.29 16.35
C GLN A 400 2.09 3.48 14.97
N SER A 401 2.64 4.65 14.68
CA SER A 401 3.41 4.83 13.44
C SER A 401 4.74 4.08 13.52
N PHE A 402 5.25 3.65 12.37
CA PHE A 402 6.54 2.99 12.20
C PHE A 402 7.68 3.83 12.79
N GLU A 403 7.66 5.13 12.58
CA GLU A 403 8.68 6.04 13.10
C GLU A 403 8.64 6.09 14.63
N ALA A 404 7.45 6.23 15.22
CA ALA A 404 7.28 6.21 16.67
C ALA A 404 7.70 4.88 17.30
N ARG A 405 7.54 3.74 16.60
CA ARG A 405 7.98 2.43 17.10
C ARG A 405 9.50 2.34 17.22
N PHE A 406 10.23 2.89 16.25
CA PHE A 406 11.70 2.80 16.17
C PHE A 406 12.43 4.08 16.61
N GLY A 407 11.72 5.06 17.17
CA GLY A 407 12.29 6.34 17.60
C GLY A 407 12.90 7.14 16.45
N LEU A 408 12.33 7.02 15.23
CA LEU A 408 12.81 7.74 14.06
C LEU A 408 12.24 9.16 14.04
N GLU A 409 13.08 10.13 13.68
CA GLU A 409 12.64 11.50 13.48
C GLU A 409 11.65 11.60 12.31
N PRO A 410 10.48 12.24 12.47
CA PRO A 410 9.45 12.32 11.44
C PRO A 410 9.92 12.94 10.11
N ALA A 411 10.97 13.77 10.14
CA ALA A 411 11.54 14.46 8.99
C ALA A 411 12.76 13.75 8.37
N ALA A 412 13.33 12.75 9.05
CA ALA A 412 14.37 11.93 8.48
C ALA A 412 13.71 10.86 7.61
N ALA A 413 13.95 10.92 6.29
CA ALA A 413 13.46 9.86 5.40
C ALA A 413 13.95 8.52 5.95
N PRO A 414 13.04 7.60 6.32
CA PRO A 414 13.44 6.31 6.85
C PRO A 414 14.34 5.62 5.84
N GLY A 415 15.37 4.93 6.31
CA GLY A 415 16.45 4.38 5.47
C GLY A 415 15.94 3.56 4.27
N GLY A 416 16.83 3.31 3.30
CA GLY A 416 16.46 2.60 2.07
C GLY A 416 15.76 1.25 2.30
N TYR A 417 15.13 0.71 1.26
CA TYR A 417 14.27 -0.50 1.28
C TYR A 417 14.66 -1.58 2.30
N TYR A 418 15.92 -2.04 2.32
CA TYR A 418 16.37 -3.11 3.21
C TYR A 418 16.38 -2.74 4.70
N THR A 419 16.59 -1.46 5.03
CA THR A 419 16.55 -0.98 6.41
C THR A 419 15.11 -1.03 6.93
N ARG A 420 14.16 -0.51 6.14
CA ARG A 420 12.73 -0.59 6.46
C ARG A 420 12.25 -2.03 6.55
N LEU A 421 12.70 -2.89 5.64
CA LEU A 421 12.39 -4.33 5.66
C LEU A 421 12.87 -4.98 6.96
N ALA A 422 14.12 -4.76 7.36
CA ALA A 422 14.68 -5.36 8.58
C ALA A 422 13.90 -4.93 9.84
N MET A 423 13.59 -3.64 9.94
CA MET A 423 12.76 -3.10 11.03
C MET A 423 11.32 -3.65 10.99
N ALA A 424 10.70 -3.76 9.82
CA ALA A 424 9.37 -4.33 9.69
C ALA A 424 9.31 -5.81 10.10
N ILE A 425 10.34 -6.60 9.76
CA ILE A 425 10.47 -8.00 10.21
C ILE A 425 10.64 -8.05 11.72
N GLU A 426 11.48 -7.18 12.29
CA GLU A 426 11.64 -7.11 13.75
C GLU A 426 10.32 -6.78 14.46
N TRP A 427 9.52 -5.88 13.89
CA TRP A 427 8.21 -5.56 14.46
C TRP A 427 7.22 -6.70 14.30
N LEU A 428 7.23 -7.40 13.17
CA LEU A 428 6.39 -8.57 12.93
C LEU A 428 6.69 -9.71 13.92
N ASP A 429 7.97 -9.92 14.26
CA ASP A 429 8.38 -10.95 15.21
C ASP A 429 8.11 -10.54 16.70
N ASP A 430 7.61 -9.31 16.94
CA ASP A 430 7.24 -8.84 18.28
C ASP A 430 5.95 -9.53 18.78
N THR A 431 6.09 -10.30 19.85
CA THR A 431 4.99 -11.08 20.45
C THR A 431 4.24 -10.34 21.56
N THR A 432 4.56 -9.07 21.85
CA THR A 432 3.92 -8.30 22.92
C THR A 432 2.42 -8.04 22.67
N ASN A 433 1.99 -7.91 21.42
CA ASN A 433 0.59 -7.74 21.03
C ASN A 433 0.28 -8.61 19.79
N PRO A 434 0.08 -9.92 19.97
CA PRO A 434 0.04 -10.87 18.88
C PRO A 434 -1.15 -10.62 17.95
N MET A 435 -0.88 -10.65 16.65
CA MET A 435 -1.89 -10.56 15.60
C MET A 435 -2.66 -11.87 15.45
N PRO A 436 -3.94 -11.83 15.05
CA PRO A 436 -4.66 -13.02 14.61
C PRO A 436 -3.89 -13.70 13.49
N GLU A 437 -3.83 -15.02 13.49
CA GLU A 437 -3.03 -15.85 12.57
C GLU A 437 -3.16 -15.43 11.09
N GLN A 438 -4.39 -15.18 10.62
CA GLN A 438 -4.60 -14.80 9.22
C GLN A 438 -4.16 -13.36 8.90
N TYR A 439 -4.14 -12.48 9.91
CA TYR A 439 -3.61 -11.12 9.77
C TYR A 439 -2.09 -11.16 9.75
N ASP A 440 -1.49 -11.86 10.73
CA ASP A 440 -0.06 -12.11 10.82
C ASP A 440 0.50 -12.68 9.51
N LYS A 441 -0.14 -13.73 8.99
CA LYS A 441 0.21 -14.35 7.71
C LYS A 441 0.24 -13.33 6.58
N ALA A 442 -0.81 -12.50 6.44
CA ALA A 442 -0.89 -11.49 5.39
C ALA A 442 0.22 -10.44 5.51
N VAL A 443 0.52 -9.97 6.72
CA VAL A 443 1.61 -9.00 6.99
C VAL A 443 2.98 -9.63 6.68
N SER A 444 3.19 -10.88 7.09
CA SER A 444 4.41 -11.64 6.83
C SER A 444 4.69 -11.77 5.33
N LEU A 445 3.66 -12.06 4.53
CA LEU A 445 3.81 -12.19 3.08
C LEU A 445 4.06 -10.84 2.40
N CYS A 446 3.41 -9.76 2.87
CA CYS A 446 3.66 -8.39 2.39
C CYS A 446 5.10 -7.94 2.66
N THR A 447 5.59 -8.16 3.90
CA THR A 447 6.93 -7.73 4.32
C THR A 447 8.03 -8.59 3.72
N ARG A 448 7.91 -9.92 3.79
CA ARG A 448 8.95 -10.85 3.31
C ARG A 448 8.98 -10.95 1.78
N GLY A 449 7.94 -10.48 1.09
CA GLY A 449 7.88 -10.42 -0.36
C GLY A 449 7.80 -11.80 -1.00
N VAL A 450 7.02 -12.70 -0.41
CA VAL A 450 6.84 -14.08 -0.87
C VAL A 450 5.40 -14.25 -1.25
N ILE A 451 5.12 -14.20 -2.54
CA ILE A 451 3.75 -14.29 -3.02
C ILE A 451 3.72 -15.33 -4.13
N GLY A 452 2.85 -16.32 -4.02
CA GLY A 452 2.73 -17.40 -5.02
C GLY A 452 3.97 -18.30 -5.17
N GLY A 453 4.93 -18.23 -4.24
CA GLY A 453 6.17 -19.02 -4.30
C GLY A 453 7.22 -18.52 -5.29
N GLU A 454 7.03 -17.34 -5.87
CA GLU A 454 7.98 -16.71 -6.79
C GLU A 454 8.54 -15.40 -6.19
N SER A 455 9.82 -15.14 -6.47
CA SER A 455 10.52 -13.92 -6.00
C SER A 455 10.63 -12.84 -7.08
N HIS A 456 10.04 -13.09 -8.26
CA HIS A 456 10.13 -12.21 -9.42
C HIS A 456 8.86 -11.35 -9.54
N PHE A 457 8.94 -10.12 -9.02
CA PHE A 457 7.91 -9.08 -9.16
C PHE A 457 7.88 -8.43 -10.57
N ALA A 458 8.30 -9.16 -11.60
CA ALA A 458 8.78 -8.55 -12.84
C ALA A 458 7.69 -7.77 -13.60
N ASN A 459 6.44 -8.23 -13.60
CA ASN A 459 5.37 -7.61 -14.37
C ASN A 459 4.05 -7.51 -13.58
N TRP A 460 3.87 -6.42 -12.82
CA TRP A 460 2.62 -6.18 -12.09
C TRP A 460 1.39 -6.17 -13.01
N ASP A 461 1.44 -5.43 -14.12
CA ASP A 461 0.26 -5.25 -14.99
C ASP A 461 -0.06 -6.48 -15.84
N ASP A 462 0.93 -7.30 -16.20
CA ASP A 462 0.72 -8.42 -17.13
C ASP A 462 0.49 -9.76 -16.42
N ASP A 463 1.01 -9.94 -15.20
CA ASP A 463 0.95 -11.22 -14.51
C ASP A 463 -0.33 -11.38 -13.69
N ILE A 464 -1.37 -11.94 -14.31
CA ILE A 464 -2.60 -12.31 -13.62
C ILE A 464 -2.39 -13.39 -12.53
N GLY A 465 -1.34 -14.22 -12.66
CA GLY A 465 -0.97 -15.22 -11.67
C GLY A 465 -0.51 -14.55 -10.38
N PHE A 466 0.30 -13.50 -10.49
CA PHE A 466 0.72 -12.68 -9.37
C PHE A 466 -0.46 -12.00 -8.65
N TRP A 467 -1.43 -11.43 -9.39
CA TRP A 467 -2.64 -10.86 -8.80
C TRP A 467 -3.50 -11.92 -8.09
N ALA A 468 -3.58 -13.11 -8.66
CA ALA A 468 -4.29 -14.24 -8.06
C ALA A 468 -3.59 -14.71 -6.78
N ALA A 469 -2.26 -14.71 -6.75
CA ALA A 469 -1.49 -15.00 -5.55
C ALA A 469 -1.71 -13.93 -4.47
N ILE A 470 -1.63 -12.62 -4.77
CA ILE A 470 -1.98 -11.55 -3.81
C ILE A 470 -3.41 -11.75 -3.25
N SER A 471 -4.35 -12.07 -4.14
CA SER A 471 -5.75 -12.30 -3.77
C SER A 471 -5.89 -13.47 -2.78
N GLU A 472 -5.08 -14.53 -2.95
CA GLU A 472 -5.10 -15.74 -2.12
C GLU A 472 -4.33 -15.60 -0.81
N ASP A 473 -3.15 -15.00 -0.90
CA ASP A 473 -2.13 -15.00 0.13
C ASP A 473 -2.31 -13.82 1.10
N ILE A 474 -2.90 -12.71 0.64
CA ILE A 474 -3.09 -11.49 1.43
C ILE A 474 -4.58 -11.19 1.63
N ILE A 475 -5.35 -11.04 0.54
CA ILE A 475 -6.72 -10.53 0.62
C ILE A 475 -7.67 -11.56 1.26
N ASP A 476 -7.63 -12.83 0.83
CA ASP A 476 -8.53 -13.85 1.37
C ASP A 476 -8.32 -14.11 2.88
N PRO A 477 -7.09 -14.16 3.43
CA PRO A 477 -6.84 -14.22 4.87
C PRO A 477 -7.42 -13.04 5.64
N LEU A 478 -7.19 -11.80 5.20
CA LEU A 478 -7.75 -10.61 5.82
C LEU A 478 -9.29 -10.60 5.76
N LEU A 479 -9.85 -11.07 4.64
CA LEU A 479 -11.29 -11.23 4.47
C LEU A 479 -11.88 -12.27 5.42
N LYS A 480 -11.17 -13.38 5.69
CA LYS A 480 -11.62 -14.40 6.65
C LYS A 480 -11.75 -13.81 8.05
N ASN A 481 -10.80 -12.97 8.49
CA ASN A 481 -10.90 -12.24 9.77
C ASN A 481 -12.11 -11.30 9.80
N CYS A 482 -12.43 -10.67 8.67
CA CYS A 482 -13.56 -9.75 8.58
C CYS A 482 -14.93 -10.44 8.60
N LYS A 483 -15.04 -11.75 8.33
CA LYS A 483 -16.34 -12.46 8.28
C LYS A 483 -17.11 -12.39 9.58
N LEU A 484 -16.41 -12.36 10.72
CA LEU A 484 -17.00 -12.22 12.05
C LEU A 484 -17.82 -10.93 12.22
N TRP A 485 -17.56 -9.92 11.37
CA TRP A 485 -18.14 -8.59 11.47
C TRP A 485 -19.14 -8.28 10.35
N LYS A 486 -19.41 -9.24 9.46
CA LYS A 486 -20.34 -9.12 8.33
C LYS A 486 -21.75 -9.67 8.63
N GLY A 487 -21.98 -10.16 9.85
CA GLY A 487 -23.26 -10.73 10.31
C GLY A 487 -24.00 -9.92 11.39
N THR A 488 -23.54 -8.71 11.68
CA THR A 488 -24.15 -7.73 12.59
C THR A 488 -24.37 -6.44 11.83
#